data_AF-A0A0G3H1L0-F1
#
_entry.id   AF-A0A0G3H1L0-F1
#
_cell.length_a   1.000
_cell.length_b   1.000
_cell.length_c   1.000
_cell.angle_alpha   90.00
_cell.angle_beta   90.00
_cell.angle_gamma   90.00
#
_symmetry.space_group_name_H-M   'P 1'
#
loop_
_entity.id
_entity.type
_entity.pdbx_description
1 polymer ?
#
loop_
_entity_poly.entity_id
_entity_poly.type
_entity_poly.pdbx_seq_one_letter_code
_entity_poly.pdbx_strand_id
1 'polypeptide(L)'
;MIADEFKSHELWKKLEEAKKIVEEFSRPLDKKQQDVVFSQVPSIAEAVLRHKRNSSALYSPSLLSEMLDAWSNLIHYLDLSNQGSNYIDSVQNYVNVIIERHAKWPTTFALKGGAVQAAVTSFENLADMLQKRMEFLEKEIHTKNQEIADLNASHSASLEELQEKIRDLEAQLEAVDDGIEDQENIISELSTKHNETFSEAQERRQGLWQEWLDKRGEHFGNAVEKELDVIRGQQKEGEETLDAMKVLRDEVEEVSGKAVEGILAKDYNSYALRDWVSGVLSACIGLAGILVAVCVLFQTMAGLSPHTPTSWQWTALKLTLTFLISAGSTVSFAFARQFFAQSESSKRIELELRAINPFLAGLGDKKLADDAKVKFIERAFGQPQLTKKESKSDPTNAADLVTILQSIQPFIGKGSQAN
;
A
#
# COMPACT_ATOMS: atom_id res chain seq x y z
N MET A 1 39.08 -46.26 59.12
CA MET A 1 38.66 -46.67 60.47
C MET A 1 39.17 -45.62 61.45
N ILE A 2 38.32 -45.20 62.41
CA ILE A 2 38.66 -44.11 63.33
C ILE A 2 39.73 -44.59 64.32
N ALA A 3 40.65 -43.71 64.75
CA ALA A 3 41.77 -44.07 65.62
C ALA A 3 41.33 -44.71 66.95
N ASP A 4 40.17 -44.31 67.47
CA ASP A 4 39.60 -44.82 68.72
C ASP A 4 39.01 -46.24 68.57
N GLU A 5 38.43 -46.55 67.41
CA GLU A 5 37.94 -47.91 67.07
C GLU A 5 39.11 -48.91 66.98
N PHE A 6 40.25 -48.48 66.42
CA PHE A 6 41.45 -49.32 66.36
C PHE A 6 42.02 -49.65 67.74
N LYS A 7 42.19 -48.65 68.62
CA LYS A 7 42.81 -48.85 69.93
C LYS A 7 41.95 -49.67 70.89
N SER A 8 40.63 -49.62 70.72
CA SER A 8 39.64 -50.34 71.54
C SER A 8 39.24 -51.71 71.00
N HIS A 9 39.78 -52.12 69.85
CA HIS A 9 39.44 -53.40 69.20
C HIS A 9 39.67 -54.62 70.10
N GLU A 10 38.76 -55.59 70.07
CA GLU A 10 38.73 -56.76 70.97
C GLU A 10 39.98 -57.65 70.85
N LEU A 11 40.58 -57.68 69.66
CA LEU A 11 41.83 -58.40 69.37
C LEU A 11 42.91 -58.15 70.43
N TRP A 12 43.07 -56.90 70.88
CA TRP A 12 44.12 -56.54 71.83
C TRP A 12 43.91 -57.19 73.20
N LYS A 13 42.65 -57.42 73.60
CA LYS A 13 42.33 -58.12 74.85
C LYS A 13 42.60 -59.62 74.72
N LYS A 14 42.22 -60.22 73.59
CA LYS A 14 42.44 -61.64 73.29
C LYS A 14 43.93 -62.02 73.27
N LEU A 15 44.79 -61.14 72.78
CA LEU A 15 46.24 -61.37 72.81
C LEU A 15 46.82 -61.46 74.23
N GLU A 16 46.32 -60.65 75.16
CA GLU A 16 46.73 -60.70 76.58
C GLU A 16 46.11 -61.92 77.29
N GLU A 17 44.89 -62.28 76.93
CA GLU A 17 44.22 -63.51 77.40
C GLU A 17 44.99 -64.77 76.99
N ALA A 18 45.44 -64.85 75.74
CA ALA A 18 46.25 -65.96 75.25
C ALA A 18 47.59 -66.10 76.01
N LYS A 19 48.28 -64.98 76.30
CA LYS A 19 49.51 -64.98 77.10
C LYS A 19 49.26 -65.49 78.51
N LYS A 20 48.19 -65.02 79.16
CA LYS A 20 47.82 -65.45 80.51
C LYS A 20 47.51 -66.94 80.58
N ILE A 21 46.79 -67.48 79.60
CA ILE A 21 46.48 -68.92 79.52
C ILE A 21 47.77 -69.75 79.39
N VAL A 22 48.74 -69.26 78.61
CA VAL A 22 50.06 -69.91 78.48
C VAL A 22 50.87 -69.82 79.79
N GLU A 23 50.82 -68.71 80.52
CA GLU A 23 51.50 -68.55 81.81
C GLU A 23 50.93 -69.45 82.93
N GLU A 24 49.61 -69.66 82.92
CA GLU A 24 48.90 -70.52 83.89
C GLU A 24 48.90 -72.01 83.48
N PHE A 25 49.51 -72.35 82.34
CA PHE A 25 49.49 -73.69 81.77
C PHE A 25 50.32 -74.69 82.60
N SER A 26 49.66 -75.61 83.29
CA SER A 26 50.28 -76.48 84.31
C SER A 26 50.50 -77.94 83.90
N ARG A 27 50.26 -78.31 82.63
CA ARG A 27 50.32 -79.71 82.16
C ARG A 27 51.72 -80.10 81.67
N PRO A 28 52.22 -81.32 81.97
CA PRO A 28 53.48 -81.80 81.40
C PRO A 28 53.36 -81.99 79.88
N LEU A 29 54.20 -81.27 79.14
CA LEU A 29 54.30 -81.27 77.68
C LEU A 29 55.62 -81.93 77.23
N ASP A 30 55.62 -82.60 76.07
CA ASP A 30 56.87 -82.97 75.37
C ASP A 30 57.63 -81.70 74.95
N LYS A 31 58.96 -81.79 74.81
CA LYS A 31 59.88 -80.73 74.38
C LYS A 31 59.40 -80.00 73.11
N LYS A 32 58.82 -80.70 72.12
CA LYS A 32 58.25 -80.04 70.92
C LYS A 32 57.00 -79.23 71.26
N GLN A 33 56.15 -79.76 72.13
CA GLN A 33 54.91 -79.11 72.53
C GLN A 33 55.19 -77.89 73.43
N GLN A 34 56.22 -77.98 74.27
CA GLN A 34 56.71 -76.86 75.08
C GLN A 34 57.18 -75.69 74.22
N ASP A 35 57.89 -75.96 73.12
CA ASP A 35 58.37 -74.90 72.22
C ASP A 35 57.20 -74.13 71.58
N VAL A 36 56.18 -74.85 71.11
CA VAL A 36 55.00 -74.24 70.47
C VAL A 36 54.20 -73.41 71.48
N VAL A 37 53.87 -74.00 72.63
CA VAL A 37 52.98 -73.37 73.62
C VAL A 37 53.70 -72.27 74.39
N PHE A 38 54.90 -72.52 74.90
CA PHE A 38 55.60 -71.58 75.79
C PHE A 38 56.54 -70.60 75.06
N SER A 39 56.98 -70.89 73.83
CA SER A 39 57.85 -69.99 73.06
C SER A 39 57.10 -69.28 71.93
N GLN A 40 56.48 -70.04 71.03
CA GLN A 40 55.92 -69.47 69.79
C GLN A 40 54.67 -68.63 70.05
N VAL A 41 53.72 -69.13 70.86
CA VAL A 41 52.47 -68.39 71.14
C VAL A 41 52.74 -67.03 71.81
N PRO A 42 53.53 -66.92 72.90
CA PRO A 42 53.85 -65.61 73.50
C PRO A 42 54.64 -64.69 72.55
N SER A 43 55.58 -65.24 71.78
CA SER A 43 56.40 -64.46 70.84
C SER A 43 55.56 -63.83 69.74
N ILE A 44 54.64 -64.59 69.14
CA ILE A 44 53.75 -64.12 68.09
C ILE A 44 52.71 -63.15 68.67
N ALA A 45 52.20 -63.42 69.89
CA ALA A 45 51.31 -62.48 70.57
C ALA A 45 51.99 -61.13 70.79
N GLU A 46 53.27 -61.11 71.18
CA GLU A 46 54.04 -59.87 71.33
C GLU A 46 54.28 -59.18 69.97
N ALA A 47 54.58 -59.94 68.92
CA ALA A 47 54.75 -59.38 67.57
C ALA A 47 53.47 -58.66 67.11
N VAL A 48 52.30 -59.31 67.25
CA VAL A 48 51.01 -58.72 66.90
C VAL A 48 50.69 -57.51 67.79
N LEU A 49 50.93 -57.56 69.11
CA LEU A 49 50.69 -56.44 70.03
C LEU A 49 51.49 -55.19 69.69
N ARG A 50 52.66 -55.31 69.07
CA ARG A 50 53.46 -54.14 68.63
C ARG A 50 52.70 -53.27 67.62
N HIS A 51 51.83 -53.87 66.81
CA HIS A 51 51.00 -53.15 65.83
C HIS A 51 49.95 -52.23 66.48
N LYS A 52 49.58 -52.45 67.75
CA LYS A 52 48.68 -51.55 68.51
C LYS A 52 49.22 -50.11 68.60
N ARG A 53 50.53 -49.93 68.46
CA ARG A 53 51.20 -48.62 68.48
C ARG A 53 51.23 -47.93 67.11
N ASN A 54 50.84 -48.62 66.04
CA ASN A 54 50.84 -48.10 64.67
C ASN A 54 49.57 -47.27 64.39
N SER A 55 49.58 -46.49 63.29
CA SER A 55 48.42 -45.70 62.86
C SER A 55 47.26 -46.61 62.41
N SER A 56 46.04 -46.26 62.81
CA SER A 56 44.81 -46.97 62.43
C SER A 56 44.50 -46.91 60.93
N ALA A 57 45.11 -45.96 60.20
CA ALA A 57 44.93 -45.81 58.76
C ALA A 57 45.52 -46.98 57.95
N LEU A 58 46.46 -47.74 58.53
CA LEU A 58 47.13 -48.87 57.87
C LEU A 58 46.33 -50.17 57.92
N TYR A 59 45.22 -50.21 58.66
CA TYR A 59 44.45 -51.44 58.88
C TYR A 59 42.99 -51.24 58.47
N SER A 60 42.46 -52.20 57.73
CA SER A 60 41.03 -52.32 57.50
C SER A 60 40.35 -53.03 58.68
N PRO A 61 39.06 -52.78 58.94
CA PRO A 61 38.28 -53.54 59.92
C PRO A 61 38.34 -55.06 59.65
N SER A 62 38.30 -55.48 58.39
CA SER A 62 38.38 -56.89 58.00
C SER A 62 39.68 -57.58 58.44
N LEU A 63 40.83 -56.91 58.32
CA LEU A 63 42.13 -57.47 58.72
C LEU A 63 42.21 -57.72 60.23
N LEU A 64 41.57 -56.86 61.03
CA LEU A 64 41.53 -56.99 62.49
C LEU A 64 40.55 -58.09 62.92
N SER A 65 39.41 -58.21 62.25
CA SER A 65 38.44 -59.29 62.51
C SER A 65 39.03 -60.66 62.15
N GLU A 66 39.71 -60.78 61.00
CA GLU A 66 40.39 -62.03 60.63
C GLU A 66 41.44 -62.41 61.67
N MET A 67 42.26 -61.48 62.15
CA MET A 67 43.24 -61.78 63.19
C MET A 67 42.56 -62.17 64.51
N LEU A 68 41.48 -61.49 64.90
CA LEU A 68 40.68 -61.79 66.10
C LEU A 68 40.13 -63.22 66.06
N ASP A 69 39.60 -63.66 64.92
CA ASP A 69 39.06 -65.01 64.76
C ASP A 69 40.16 -66.08 64.92
N ALA A 70 41.35 -65.84 64.36
CA ALA A 70 42.47 -66.78 64.48
C ALA A 70 42.94 -66.93 65.94
N TRP A 71 43.04 -65.82 66.66
CA TRP A 71 43.40 -65.81 68.09
C TRP A 71 42.30 -66.39 68.98
N SER A 72 41.04 -66.12 68.69
CA SER A 72 39.90 -66.68 69.44
C SER A 72 39.86 -68.20 69.31
N ASN A 73 40.12 -68.73 68.12
CA ASN A 73 40.24 -70.17 67.92
C ASN A 73 41.46 -70.76 68.63
N LEU A 74 42.63 -70.10 68.55
CA LEU A 74 43.82 -70.54 69.29
C LEU A 74 43.55 -70.63 70.80
N ILE A 75 42.94 -69.60 71.38
CA ILE A 75 42.55 -69.55 72.79
C ILE A 75 41.61 -70.69 73.14
N HIS A 76 40.58 -70.94 72.32
CA HIS A 76 39.65 -72.05 72.51
C HIS A 76 40.37 -73.41 72.57
N TYR A 77 41.37 -73.65 71.71
CA TYR A 77 42.16 -74.89 71.75
C TYR A 77 43.18 -74.95 72.89
N LEU A 78 43.67 -73.81 73.37
CA LEU A 78 44.50 -73.73 74.57
C LEU A 78 43.69 -74.02 75.85
N ASP A 79 42.43 -73.56 75.90
CA ASP A 79 41.50 -73.84 77.02
C ASP A 79 40.96 -75.27 77.01
N LEU A 80 40.75 -75.87 75.83
CA LEU A 80 40.34 -77.27 75.64
C LEU A 80 41.44 -78.31 75.95
N SER A 81 42.51 -77.91 76.63
CA SER A 81 43.70 -78.71 76.99
C SER A 81 43.44 -80.04 77.73
N ASN A 82 42.18 -80.44 77.92
CA ASN A 82 41.74 -81.68 78.54
C ASN A 82 41.10 -82.74 77.62
N GLN A 83 40.95 -82.54 76.30
CA GLN A 83 40.28 -83.54 75.45
C GLN A 83 40.98 -83.81 74.10
N GLY A 84 41.73 -84.91 74.03
CA GLY A 84 42.18 -85.53 72.78
C GLY A 84 43.68 -85.45 72.50
N SER A 85 44.18 -86.46 71.78
CA SER A 85 45.60 -86.60 71.40
C SER A 85 46.07 -85.58 70.37
N ASN A 86 45.16 -84.90 69.68
CA ASN A 86 45.46 -84.09 68.49
C ASN A 86 45.40 -82.57 68.76
N TYR A 87 45.25 -82.15 70.03
CA TYR A 87 45.06 -80.72 70.34
C TYR A 87 46.30 -79.88 70.00
N ILE A 88 47.52 -80.42 70.16
CA ILE A 88 48.75 -79.71 69.81
C ILE A 88 48.85 -79.46 68.30
N ASP A 89 48.42 -80.43 67.47
CA ASP A 89 48.41 -80.25 66.02
C ASP A 89 47.43 -79.11 65.65
N SER A 90 46.30 -79.01 66.34
CA SER A 90 45.38 -77.88 66.20
C SER A 90 46.02 -76.56 66.63
N VAL A 91 46.65 -76.50 67.81
CA VAL A 91 47.37 -75.30 68.28
C VAL A 91 48.44 -74.87 67.28
N GLN A 92 49.25 -75.81 66.77
CA GLN A 92 50.26 -75.53 65.76
C GLN A 92 49.65 -75.02 64.45
N ASN A 93 48.54 -75.60 64.00
CA ASN A 93 47.84 -75.16 62.80
C ASN A 93 47.33 -73.72 62.96
N TYR A 94 46.72 -73.39 64.11
CA TYR A 94 46.28 -72.02 64.36
C TYR A 94 47.44 -71.03 64.53
N VAL A 95 48.55 -71.45 65.14
CA VAL A 95 49.80 -70.66 65.16
C VAL A 95 50.27 -70.37 63.74
N ASN A 96 50.27 -71.36 62.84
CA ASN A 96 50.65 -71.16 61.44
C ASN A 96 49.68 -70.22 60.70
N VAL A 97 48.37 -70.34 60.93
CA VAL A 97 47.35 -69.43 60.37
C VAL A 97 47.56 -68.00 60.88
N ILE A 98 47.90 -67.82 62.16
CA ILE A 98 48.22 -66.51 62.74
C ILE A 98 49.48 -65.93 62.08
N ILE A 99 50.53 -66.73 61.88
CA ILE A 99 51.75 -66.30 61.19
C ILE A 99 51.43 -65.86 59.76
N GLU A 100 50.63 -66.65 59.01
CA GLU A 100 50.24 -66.32 57.64
C GLU A 100 49.43 -65.01 57.57
N ARG A 101 48.48 -64.83 58.49
CA ARG A 101 47.69 -63.59 58.60
C ARG A 101 48.56 -62.40 58.99
N HIS A 102 49.50 -62.61 59.92
CA HIS A 102 50.44 -61.58 60.36
C HIS A 102 51.41 -61.18 59.25
N ALA A 103 51.80 -62.10 58.37
CA ALA A 103 52.63 -61.80 57.20
C ALA A 103 51.93 -60.87 56.18
N LYS A 104 50.60 -60.86 56.15
CA LYS A 104 49.78 -59.96 55.30
C LYS A 104 49.61 -58.58 55.92
N TRP A 105 49.94 -58.41 57.20
CA TRP A 105 49.86 -57.11 57.85
C TRP A 105 50.96 -56.19 57.32
N PRO A 106 50.70 -54.87 57.26
CA PRO A 106 51.70 -53.90 56.81
C PRO A 106 52.98 -54.07 57.62
N THR A 107 54.07 -54.44 56.94
CA THR A 107 55.38 -54.59 57.57
C THR A 107 55.92 -53.20 57.90
N THR A 108 55.59 -52.67 59.08
CA THR A 108 56.25 -51.47 59.62
C THR A 108 57.69 -51.75 60.07
N PHE A 109 58.16 -52.99 59.93
CA PHE A 109 59.48 -53.44 60.35
C PHE A 109 60.53 -53.33 59.23
N ALA A 110 60.93 -52.10 58.92
CA ALA A 110 62.27 -51.79 58.40
C ALA A 110 62.69 -50.33 58.61
N LEU A 111 61.78 -49.45 59.06
CA LEU A 111 62.10 -48.06 59.30
C LEU A 111 62.06 -47.80 60.82
N LYS A 112 63.23 -47.60 61.41
CA LYS A 112 63.35 -47.07 62.79
C LYS A 112 63.48 -45.56 62.72
N GLY A 113 62.79 -44.82 63.58
CA GLY A 113 62.88 -43.36 63.67
C GLY A 113 62.06 -42.60 62.62
N GLY A 114 62.52 -41.39 62.25
CA GLY A 114 61.75 -40.37 61.50
C GLY A 114 61.14 -40.78 60.15
N ALA A 115 61.54 -41.92 59.57
CA ALA A 115 60.97 -42.42 58.32
C ALA A 115 59.58 -43.05 58.46
N VAL A 116 59.20 -43.59 59.64
CA VAL A 116 57.82 -44.02 59.91
C VAL A 116 56.90 -42.81 60.04
N GLN A 117 57.38 -41.76 60.71
CA GLN A 117 56.66 -40.49 60.80
C GLN A 117 56.41 -39.94 59.39
N ALA A 118 57.42 -39.95 58.51
CA ALA A 118 57.29 -39.48 57.13
C ALA A 118 56.24 -40.26 56.31
N ALA A 119 56.15 -41.59 56.48
CA ALA A 119 55.14 -42.40 55.79
C ALA A 119 53.73 -42.19 56.36
N VAL A 120 53.58 -42.03 57.68
CA VAL A 120 52.29 -41.70 58.29
C VAL A 120 51.82 -40.32 57.83
N THR A 121 52.72 -39.32 57.81
CA THR A 121 52.40 -37.98 57.32
C THR A 121 52.05 -37.98 55.83
N SER A 122 52.69 -38.81 55.00
CA SER A 122 52.32 -38.89 53.57
C SER A 122 50.95 -39.53 53.36
N PHE A 123 50.59 -40.54 54.15
CA PHE A 123 49.24 -41.13 54.12
C PHE A 123 48.17 -40.18 54.66
N GLU A 124 48.45 -39.45 55.75
CA GLU A 124 47.54 -38.44 56.30
C GLU A 124 47.31 -37.31 55.28
N ASN A 125 48.37 -36.84 54.62
CA ASN A 125 48.26 -35.84 53.55
C ASN A 125 47.46 -36.35 52.35
N LEU A 126 47.61 -37.63 51.99
CA LEU A 126 46.84 -38.23 50.90
C LEU A 126 45.37 -38.40 51.27
N ALA A 127 45.08 -38.82 52.50
CA ALA A 127 43.71 -38.92 53.02
C ALA A 127 43.02 -37.56 53.06
N ASP A 128 43.70 -36.52 53.56
CA ASP A 128 43.20 -35.14 53.58
C ASP A 128 42.96 -34.60 52.15
N MET A 129 43.87 -34.90 51.20
CA MET A 129 43.68 -34.53 49.80
C MET A 129 42.46 -35.21 49.18
N LEU A 130 42.28 -36.52 49.44
CA LEU A 130 41.12 -37.26 48.94
C LEU A 130 39.82 -36.74 49.54
N GLN A 131 39.81 -36.44 50.84
CA GLN A 131 38.65 -35.84 51.51
C GLN A 131 38.28 -34.48 50.89
N LYS A 132 39.26 -33.58 50.75
CA LYS A 132 39.04 -32.27 50.10
C LYS A 132 38.54 -32.42 48.66
N ARG A 133 39.01 -33.43 47.93
CA ARG A 133 38.53 -33.71 46.57
C ARG A 133 37.10 -34.23 46.56
N MET A 134 36.71 -35.08 47.51
CA MET A 134 35.33 -35.54 47.65
C MET A 134 34.40 -34.38 48.00
N GLU A 135 34.75 -33.55 48.98
CA GLU A 135 33.96 -32.36 49.35
C GLU A 135 33.81 -31.38 48.18
N PHE A 136 34.88 -31.19 47.39
CA PHE A 136 34.82 -30.38 46.17
C PHE A 136 33.85 -30.98 45.13
N LEU A 137 33.93 -32.29 44.87
CA LEU A 137 33.05 -32.96 43.90
C LEU A 137 31.59 -32.99 44.37
N GLU A 138 31.33 -33.20 45.67
CA GLU A 138 29.98 -33.12 46.22
C GLU A 138 29.38 -31.73 46.03
N LYS A 139 30.18 -30.67 46.27
CA LYS A 139 29.76 -29.30 46.03
C LYS A 139 29.49 -29.04 44.55
N GLU A 140 30.36 -29.51 43.66
CA GLU A 140 30.21 -29.38 42.22
C GLU A 140 28.94 -30.10 41.71
N ILE A 141 28.69 -31.33 42.18
CA ILE A 141 27.48 -32.09 41.88
C ILE A 141 26.24 -31.35 42.39
N HIS A 142 26.28 -30.82 43.61
CA HIS A 142 25.15 -30.06 44.16
C HIS A 142 24.84 -28.81 43.33
N THR A 143 25.86 -28.03 42.97
CA THR A 143 25.69 -26.84 42.10
C THR A 143 25.17 -27.22 40.73
N LYS A 144 25.69 -28.28 40.10
CA LYS A 144 25.20 -28.74 38.79
C LYS A 144 23.76 -29.24 38.84
N ASN A 145 23.37 -29.93 39.90
CA ASN A 145 21.99 -30.36 40.08
C ASN A 145 21.03 -29.17 40.28
N GLN A 146 21.47 -28.11 40.98
CA GLN A 146 20.70 -26.86 41.08
C GLN A 146 20.57 -26.18 39.71
N GLU A 147 21.67 -26.04 38.96
CA GLU A 147 21.63 -25.47 37.61
C GLU A 147 20.67 -26.25 36.69
N ILE A 148 20.67 -27.59 36.76
CA ILE A 148 19.74 -28.43 35.98
C ILE A 148 18.29 -28.20 36.43
N ALA A 149 18.04 -28.09 37.74
CA ALA A 149 16.70 -27.85 38.26
C ALA A 149 16.16 -26.47 37.82
N ASP A 150 16.99 -25.44 37.90
CA ASP A 150 16.65 -24.08 37.47
C ASP A 150 16.41 -24.01 35.96
N LEU A 151 17.26 -24.67 35.17
CA LEU A 151 17.11 -24.74 33.72
C LEU A 151 15.83 -25.47 33.32
N ASN A 152 15.52 -26.59 33.98
CA ASN A 152 14.27 -27.33 33.75
C ASN A 152 13.03 -26.51 34.12
N ALA A 153 13.08 -25.76 35.23
CA ALA A 153 11.99 -24.87 35.63
C ALA A 153 11.79 -23.74 34.60
N SER A 154 12.89 -23.13 34.13
CA SER A 154 12.84 -22.09 33.09
C SER A 154 12.30 -22.63 31.76
N HIS A 155 12.75 -23.81 31.33
CA HIS A 155 12.22 -24.45 30.12
C HIS A 155 10.74 -24.82 30.24
N SER A 156 10.30 -25.33 31.40
CA SER A 156 8.88 -25.64 31.64
C SER A 156 8.02 -24.39 31.54
N ALA A 157 8.44 -23.29 32.18
CA ALA A 157 7.73 -22.02 32.08
C ALA A 157 7.68 -21.48 30.63
N SER A 158 8.78 -21.58 29.88
CA SER A 158 8.80 -21.17 28.48
C SER A 158 7.91 -22.04 27.58
N LEU A 159 7.82 -23.35 27.86
CA LEU A 159 6.91 -24.25 27.15
C LEU A 159 5.44 -23.92 27.43
N GLU A 160 5.10 -23.62 28.69
CA GLU A 160 3.74 -23.19 29.06
C GLU A 160 3.38 -21.87 28.36
N GLU A 161 4.27 -20.88 28.37
CA GLU A 161 4.08 -19.60 27.68
C GLU A 161 3.90 -19.78 26.17
N LEU A 162 4.73 -20.61 25.53
CA LEU A 162 4.62 -20.91 24.11
C LEU A 162 3.32 -21.64 23.78
N GLN A 163 2.89 -22.56 24.64
CA GLN A 163 1.64 -23.30 24.44
C GLN A 163 0.42 -22.39 24.61
N GLU A 164 0.46 -21.41 25.52
CA GLU A 164 -0.57 -20.38 25.64
C GLU A 164 -0.62 -19.49 24.40
N LYS A 165 0.53 -19.04 23.89
CA LYS A 165 0.61 -18.27 22.64
C LYS A 165 0.09 -19.04 21.43
N ILE A 166 0.36 -20.35 21.34
CA ILE A 166 -0.17 -21.20 20.27
C ILE A 166 -1.69 -21.25 20.35
N ARG A 167 -2.27 -21.47 21.53
CA ARG A 167 -3.73 -21.48 21.72
C ARG A 167 -4.38 -20.15 21.37
N ASP A 168 -3.76 -19.03 21.76
CA ASP A 168 -4.24 -17.70 21.43
C ASP A 168 -4.22 -17.44 19.92
N LEU A 169 -3.14 -17.84 19.24
CA LEU A 169 -3.05 -17.76 17.78
C LEU A 169 -4.05 -18.68 17.06
N GLU A 170 -4.28 -19.88 17.57
CA GLU A 170 -5.30 -20.80 17.04
C GLU A 170 -6.70 -20.19 17.16
N ALA A 171 -7.04 -19.59 18.31
CA ALA A 171 -8.32 -18.91 18.52
C ALA A 171 -8.48 -17.67 17.62
N GLN A 172 -7.42 -16.90 17.42
CA GLN A 172 -7.43 -15.78 16.47
C GLN A 172 -7.61 -16.24 15.03
N LEU A 173 -7.02 -17.38 14.65
CA LEU A 173 -7.15 -17.94 13.32
C LEU A 173 -8.58 -18.41 13.05
N GLU A 174 -9.21 -19.10 14.01
CA GLU A 174 -10.62 -19.50 13.95
C GLU A 174 -11.55 -18.29 13.81
N ALA A 175 -11.33 -17.23 14.60
CA ALA A 175 -12.12 -16.00 14.50
C ALA A 175 -11.95 -15.26 13.16
N VAL A 176 -10.77 -15.35 12.53
CA VAL A 176 -10.54 -14.79 11.19
C VAL A 176 -11.24 -15.64 10.13
N ASP A 177 -11.23 -16.97 10.26
CA ASP A 177 -11.89 -17.89 9.32
C ASP A 177 -13.42 -17.67 9.33
N ASP A 178 -14.02 -17.60 10.53
CA ASP A 178 -15.43 -17.25 10.71
C ASP A 178 -15.76 -15.89 10.08
N GLY A 179 -14.88 -14.90 10.27
CA GLY A 179 -15.04 -13.57 9.69
C GLY A 179 -14.93 -13.54 8.16
N ILE A 180 -14.14 -14.43 7.56
CA ILE A 180 -14.06 -14.60 6.11
C ILE A 180 -15.35 -15.24 5.58
N GLU A 181 -15.85 -16.28 6.24
CA GLU A 181 -17.11 -16.94 5.86
C GLU A 181 -18.29 -15.96 5.92
N ASP A 182 -18.38 -15.15 6.97
CA ASP A 182 -19.39 -14.08 7.08
C ASP A 182 -19.28 -13.06 5.93
N GLN A 183 -18.07 -12.64 5.59
CA GLN A 183 -17.85 -11.70 4.49
C GLN A 183 -18.18 -12.31 3.13
N GLU A 184 -17.88 -13.59 2.90
CA GLU A 184 -18.24 -14.31 1.69
C GLU A 184 -19.76 -14.37 1.52
N ASN A 185 -20.47 -14.67 2.61
CA ASN A 185 -21.93 -14.67 2.64
C ASN A 185 -22.51 -13.27 2.33
N ILE A 186 -21.97 -12.21 2.94
CA ILE A 186 -22.39 -10.83 2.67
C ILE A 186 -22.13 -10.43 1.21
N ILE A 187 -20.96 -10.79 0.65
CA ILE A 187 -20.61 -10.49 -0.74
C ILE A 187 -21.55 -11.24 -1.70
N SER A 188 -21.85 -12.50 -1.41
CA SER A 188 -22.79 -13.32 -2.19
C SER A 188 -24.21 -12.73 -2.18
N GLU A 189 -24.71 -12.33 -1.01
CA GLU A 189 -26.01 -11.67 -0.88
C GLU A 189 -26.04 -10.32 -1.61
N LEU A 190 -25.00 -9.51 -1.45
CA LEU A 190 -24.88 -8.21 -2.11
C LEU A 190 -24.79 -8.36 -3.64
N SER A 191 -24.04 -9.35 -4.12
CA SER A 191 -23.91 -9.65 -5.55
C SER A 191 -25.26 -10.07 -6.14
N THR A 192 -25.99 -10.95 -5.45
CA THR A 192 -27.33 -11.39 -5.85
C THR A 192 -28.29 -10.21 -5.92
N LYS A 193 -28.35 -9.40 -4.85
CA LYS A 193 -29.20 -8.21 -4.80
C LYS A 193 -28.82 -7.17 -5.85
N HIS A 194 -27.53 -6.99 -6.12
CA HIS A 194 -27.08 -6.08 -7.18
C HIS A 194 -27.50 -6.56 -8.55
N ASN A 195 -27.39 -7.87 -8.82
CA ASN A 195 -27.78 -8.45 -10.09
C ASN A 195 -29.30 -8.38 -10.32
N GLU A 196 -30.10 -8.61 -9.27
CA GLU A 196 -31.56 -8.42 -9.31
C GLU A 196 -31.93 -6.96 -9.60
N THR A 197 -31.42 -6.02 -8.80
CA THR A 197 -31.70 -4.59 -8.99
C THR A 197 -31.23 -4.06 -10.34
N PHE A 198 -30.09 -4.54 -10.84
CA PHE A 198 -29.59 -4.21 -12.17
C PHE A 198 -30.51 -4.76 -13.28
N SER A 199 -30.95 -6.01 -13.14
CA SER A 199 -31.86 -6.65 -14.11
C SER A 199 -33.21 -5.94 -14.17
N GLU A 200 -33.80 -5.63 -13.02
CA GLU A 200 -35.04 -4.84 -12.92
C GLU A 200 -34.88 -3.45 -13.55
N ALA A 201 -33.76 -2.77 -13.28
CA ALA A 201 -33.48 -1.46 -13.86
C ALA A 201 -33.25 -1.54 -15.38
N GLN A 202 -32.67 -2.63 -15.88
CA GLN A 202 -32.48 -2.85 -17.31
C GLN A 202 -33.81 -3.14 -18.01
N GLU A 203 -34.65 -4.00 -17.44
CA GLU A 203 -35.99 -4.30 -17.95
C GLU A 203 -36.85 -3.04 -17.98
N ARG A 204 -36.85 -2.25 -16.89
CA ARG A 204 -37.56 -0.97 -16.83
C ARG A 204 -37.07 0.02 -17.89
N ARG A 205 -35.75 0.14 -18.09
CA ARG A 205 -35.18 1.02 -19.14
C ARG A 205 -35.59 0.55 -20.53
N GLN A 206 -35.58 -0.76 -20.78
CA GLN A 206 -35.98 -1.32 -22.07
C GLN A 206 -37.47 -1.05 -22.35
N GLY A 207 -38.34 -1.22 -21.34
CA GLY A 207 -39.77 -0.89 -21.45
C GLY A 207 -40.01 0.59 -21.74
N LEU A 208 -39.36 1.49 -20.99
CA LEU A 208 -39.48 2.94 -21.21
C LEU A 208 -38.94 3.37 -22.58
N TRP A 209 -37.85 2.75 -23.04
CA TRP A 209 -37.29 3.00 -24.36
C TRP A 209 -38.25 2.57 -25.48
N GLN A 210 -38.86 1.39 -25.34
CA GLN A 210 -39.84 0.90 -26.31
C GLN A 210 -41.07 1.81 -26.36
N GLU A 211 -41.61 2.19 -25.21
CA GLU A 211 -42.74 3.13 -25.12
C GLU A 211 -42.41 4.48 -25.77
N TRP A 212 -41.18 4.97 -25.56
CA TRP A 212 -40.71 6.21 -26.19
C TRP A 212 -40.58 6.06 -27.72
N LEU A 213 -40.07 4.93 -28.20
CA LEU A 213 -39.98 4.63 -29.64
C LEU A 213 -41.37 4.58 -30.27
N ASP A 214 -42.33 3.92 -29.63
CA ASP A 214 -43.70 3.79 -30.13
C ASP A 214 -44.38 5.17 -30.20
N LYS A 215 -44.29 5.97 -29.12
CA LYS A 215 -44.81 7.36 -29.10
C LYS A 215 -44.18 8.24 -30.17
N ARG A 216 -42.88 8.09 -30.41
CA ARG A 216 -42.16 8.88 -31.42
C ARG A 216 -42.50 8.42 -32.83
N GLY A 217 -42.69 7.11 -33.04
CA GLY A 217 -43.17 6.54 -34.29
C GLY A 217 -44.55 7.05 -34.65
N GLU A 218 -45.48 7.07 -33.69
CA GLU A 218 -46.83 7.61 -33.87
C GLU A 218 -46.80 9.10 -34.19
N HIS A 219 -46.05 9.91 -33.42
CA HIS A 219 -45.91 11.34 -33.68
C HIS A 219 -45.29 11.60 -35.07
N PHE A 220 -44.28 10.84 -35.47
CA PHE A 220 -43.66 10.98 -36.78
C PHE A 220 -44.62 10.58 -37.90
N GLY A 221 -45.34 9.47 -37.76
CA GLY A 221 -46.36 9.04 -38.70
C GLY A 221 -47.42 10.12 -38.92
N ASN A 222 -48.01 10.63 -37.83
CA ASN A 222 -49.04 11.68 -37.89
C ASN A 222 -48.50 13.00 -38.47
N ALA A 223 -47.26 13.39 -38.14
CA ALA A 223 -46.66 14.61 -38.68
C ALA A 223 -46.34 14.47 -40.18
N VAL A 224 -45.80 13.32 -40.59
CA VAL A 224 -45.50 13.03 -42.00
C VAL A 224 -46.77 12.93 -42.81
N GLU A 225 -47.83 12.29 -42.31
CA GLU A 225 -49.12 12.20 -43.00
C GLU A 225 -49.73 13.59 -43.22
N LYS A 226 -49.69 14.46 -42.20
CA LYS A 226 -50.15 15.85 -42.32
C LYS A 226 -49.34 16.64 -43.36
N GLU A 227 -48.02 16.55 -43.34
CA GLU A 227 -47.16 17.23 -44.33
C GLU A 227 -47.33 16.65 -45.74
N LEU A 228 -47.51 15.33 -45.87
CA LEU A 228 -47.81 14.69 -47.15
C LEU A 228 -49.13 15.16 -47.74
N ASP A 229 -50.17 15.35 -46.91
CA ASP A 229 -51.44 15.89 -47.37
C ASP A 229 -51.32 17.36 -47.80
N VAL A 230 -50.52 18.17 -47.10
CA VAL A 230 -50.21 19.54 -47.52
C VAL A 230 -49.45 19.55 -48.85
N ILE A 231 -48.41 18.73 -48.99
CA ILE A 231 -47.63 18.62 -50.24
C ILE A 231 -48.51 18.13 -51.39
N ARG A 232 -49.38 17.15 -51.18
CA ARG A 232 -50.34 16.69 -52.20
C ARG A 232 -51.33 17.79 -52.58
N GLY A 233 -51.79 18.58 -51.61
CA GLY A 233 -52.62 19.76 -51.85
C GLY A 233 -51.89 20.81 -52.70
N GLN A 234 -50.66 21.15 -52.32
CA GLN A 234 -49.80 22.09 -53.06
C GLN A 234 -49.43 21.58 -54.45
N GLN A 235 -49.21 20.27 -54.62
CA GLN A 235 -48.96 19.67 -55.93
C GLN A 235 -50.17 19.89 -56.84
N LYS A 236 -51.39 19.64 -56.34
CA LYS A 236 -52.61 19.86 -57.10
C LYS A 236 -52.81 21.33 -57.47
N GLU A 237 -52.59 22.25 -56.51
CA GLU A 237 -52.64 23.69 -56.76
C GLU A 237 -51.57 24.15 -57.76
N GLY A 238 -50.37 23.55 -57.68
CA GLY A 238 -49.28 23.78 -58.63
C GLY A 238 -49.60 23.29 -60.04
N GLU A 239 -50.24 22.12 -60.16
CA GLU A 239 -50.74 21.60 -61.45
C GLU A 239 -51.82 22.52 -62.04
N GLU A 240 -52.78 22.98 -61.23
CA GLU A 240 -53.81 23.94 -61.64
C GLU A 240 -53.19 25.30 -62.07
N THR A 241 -52.21 25.80 -61.31
CA THR A 241 -51.49 27.04 -61.63
C THR A 241 -50.66 26.90 -62.90
N LEU A 242 -50.01 25.76 -63.11
CA LEU A 242 -49.20 25.49 -64.29
C LEU A 242 -50.07 25.42 -65.55
N ASP A 243 -51.26 24.82 -65.47
CA ASP A 243 -52.22 24.83 -66.56
C ASP A 243 -52.77 26.24 -66.81
N ALA A 244 -53.06 27.02 -65.77
CA ALA A 244 -53.43 28.44 -65.92
C ALA A 244 -52.30 29.27 -66.56
N MET A 245 -51.03 29.02 -66.19
CA MET A 245 -49.87 29.69 -66.80
C MET A 245 -49.66 29.30 -68.25
N LYS A 246 -49.93 28.05 -68.66
CA LYS A 246 -49.90 27.66 -70.08
C LYS A 246 -50.91 28.48 -70.88
N VAL A 247 -52.15 28.59 -70.37
CA VAL A 247 -53.20 29.40 -71.01
C VAL A 247 -52.77 30.87 -71.10
N LEU A 248 -52.28 31.44 -70.00
CA LEU A 248 -51.82 32.84 -69.98
C LEU A 248 -50.58 33.06 -70.87
N ARG A 249 -49.66 32.09 -70.95
CA ARG A 249 -48.51 32.16 -71.86
C ARG A 249 -48.98 32.20 -73.30
N ASP A 250 -49.92 31.34 -73.68
CA ASP A 250 -50.45 31.31 -75.03
C ASP A 250 -51.18 32.64 -75.35
N GLU A 251 -51.83 33.27 -74.36
CA GLU A 251 -52.48 34.58 -74.49
C GLU A 251 -51.48 35.77 -74.49
N VAL A 252 -50.39 35.68 -73.74
CA VAL A 252 -49.33 36.73 -73.66
C VAL A 252 -48.36 36.64 -74.83
N GLU A 253 -48.09 35.45 -75.39
CA GLU A 253 -47.36 35.29 -76.65
C GLU A 253 -48.10 36.00 -77.80
N GLU A 254 -49.43 36.08 -77.74
CA GLU A 254 -50.26 36.85 -78.66
C GLU A 254 -50.16 38.37 -78.45
N VAL A 255 -50.00 38.85 -77.20
CA VAL A 255 -50.10 40.28 -76.84
C VAL A 255 -48.75 40.98 -76.63
N SER A 256 -47.69 40.27 -76.26
CA SER A 256 -46.41 40.83 -75.79
C SER A 256 -45.42 41.27 -76.88
N GLY A 257 -45.70 41.00 -78.16
CA GLY A 257 -44.85 41.43 -79.28
C GLY A 257 -44.70 42.95 -79.45
N LYS A 258 -45.33 43.80 -78.61
CA LYS A 258 -45.40 45.27 -78.84
C LYS A 258 -45.18 46.22 -77.63
N ALA A 259 -45.00 45.77 -76.38
CA ALA A 259 -45.10 46.69 -75.22
C ALA A 259 -43.94 46.70 -74.20
N VAL A 260 -42.94 45.83 -74.30
CA VAL A 260 -42.00 45.56 -73.19
C VAL A 260 -40.92 46.66 -72.98
N GLU A 261 -40.62 47.50 -73.97
CA GLU A 261 -39.37 48.29 -73.95
C GLU A 261 -39.45 49.66 -73.25
N GLY A 262 -40.63 50.28 -73.14
CA GLY A 262 -40.76 51.62 -72.57
C GLY A 262 -40.93 51.67 -71.04
N ILE A 263 -41.41 50.58 -70.45
CA ILE A 263 -41.80 50.53 -69.03
C ILE A 263 -40.59 50.21 -68.14
N LEU A 264 -39.71 49.30 -68.59
CA LEU A 264 -38.53 48.88 -67.80
C LEU A 264 -37.56 50.03 -67.49
N ALA A 265 -37.31 50.95 -68.43
CA ALA A 265 -36.33 52.03 -68.21
C ALA A 265 -36.80 53.09 -67.19
N LYS A 266 -38.12 53.25 -67.01
CA LYS A 266 -38.70 54.25 -66.10
C LYS A 266 -38.64 53.79 -64.64
N ASP A 267 -38.79 52.49 -64.38
CA ASP A 267 -38.83 51.97 -63.02
C ASP A 267 -37.43 51.98 -62.36
N TYR A 268 -36.36 51.69 -63.11
CA TYR A 268 -34.98 51.70 -62.56
C TYR A 268 -34.52 53.06 -62.03
N ASN A 269 -34.89 54.17 -62.69
CA ASN A 269 -34.57 55.52 -62.21
C ASN A 269 -35.25 55.82 -60.86
N SER A 270 -36.49 55.34 -60.66
CA SER A 270 -37.20 55.52 -59.39
C SER A 270 -36.57 54.74 -58.24
N TYR A 271 -36.05 53.54 -58.49
CA TYR A 271 -35.34 52.75 -57.48
C TYR A 271 -33.97 53.37 -57.14
N ALA A 272 -33.20 53.81 -58.14
CA ALA A 272 -31.89 54.43 -57.93
C ALA A 272 -31.95 55.72 -57.09
N LEU A 273 -33.02 56.53 -57.27
CA LEU A 273 -33.27 57.73 -56.48
C LEU A 273 -33.63 57.42 -55.03
N ARG A 274 -34.43 56.37 -54.79
CA ARG A 274 -34.86 55.99 -53.44
C ARG A 274 -33.67 55.51 -52.59
N ASP A 275 -32.79 54.72 -53.20
CA ASP A 275 -31.60 54.19 -52.53
C ASP A 275 -30.53 55.27 -52.30
N TRP A 276 -30.45 56.27 -53.19
CA TRP A 276 -29.61 57.45 -52.94
C TRP A 276 -30.10 58.27 -51.74
N VAL A 277 -31.41 58.49 -51.63
CA VAL A 277 -32.00 59.23 -50.50
C VAL A 277 -31.81 58.48 -49.17
N SER A 278 -31.97 57.16 -49.15
CA SER A 278 -31.71 56.35 -47.95
C SER A 278 -30.22 56.34 -47.57
N GLY A 279 -29.32 56.33 -48.55
CA GLY A 279 -27.87 56.49 -48.35
C GLY A 279 -27.51 57.85 -47.74
N VAL A 280 -28.11 58.94 -48.22
CA VAL A 280 -27.91 60.28 -47.66
C VAL A 280 -28.46 60.37 -46.23
N LEU A 281 -29.65 59.82 -45.97
CA LEU A 281 -30.27 59.85 -44.65
C LEU A 281 -29.43 59.11 -43.60
N SER A 282 -28.93 57.91 -43.95
CA SER A 282 -28.06 57.13 -43.07
C SER A 282 -26.71 57.80 -42.83
N ALA A 283 -26.12 58.46 -43.83
CA ALA A 283 -24.92 59.27 -43.66
C ALA A 283 -25.13 60.48 -42.73
N CYS A 284 -26.28 61.15 -42.84
CA CYS A 284 -26.65 62.25 -41.94
C CYS A 284 -26.80 61.78 -40.47
N ILE A 285 -27.40 60.60 -40.24
CA ILE A 285 -27.53 60.01 -38.91
C ILE A 285 -26.14 59.68 -38.33
N GLY A 286 -25.25 59.09 -39.12
CA GLY A 286 -23.87 58.82 -38.70
C GLY A 286 -23.11 60.10 -38.34
N LEU A 287 -23.27 61.17 -39.12
CA LEU A 287 -22.62 62.46 -38.86
C LEU A 287 -23.17 63.14 -37.60
N ALA A 288 -24.49 63.08 -37.38
CA ALA A 288 -25.11 63.56 -36.15
C ALA A 288 -24.60 62.81 -34.91
N GLY A 289 -24.44 61.48 -35.00
CA GLY A 289 -23.87 60.66 -33.93
C GLY A 289 -22.44 61.07 -33.56
N ILE A 290 -21.59 61.35 -34.54
CA ILE A 290 -20.22 61.84 -34.30
C ILE A 290 -20.24 63.22 -33.62
N LEU A 291 -21.10 64.14 -34.07
CA LEU A 291 -21.21 65.47 -33.45
C LEU A 291 -21.64 65.39 -31.98
N VAL A 292 -22.58 64.50 -31.65
CA VAL A 292 -23.00 64.26 -30.26
C VAL A 292 -21.84 63.67 -29.44
N ALA A 293 -21.11 62.69 -29.99
CA ALA A 293 -19.97 62.08 -29.33
C ALA A 293 -18.86 63.11 -29.02
N VAL A 294 -18.54 63.99 -29.98
CA VAL A 294 -17.56 65.07 -29.80
C VAL A 294 -18.04 66.08 -28.75
N CYS A 295 -19.32 66.44 -28.76
CA CYS A 295 -19.89 67.36 -27.78
C CYS A 295 -19.80 66.80 -26.34
N VAL A 296 -20.13 65.52 -26.15
CA VAL A 296 -20.03 64.83 -24.85
C VAL A 296 -18.58 64.74 -24.37
N LEU A 297 -17.63 64.47 -25.27
CA LEU A 297 -16.19 64.47 -24.93
C LEU A 297 -15.70 65.86 -24.54
N PHE A 298 -16.07 66.89 -25.30
CA PHE A 298 -15.69 68.26 -25.02
C PHE A 298 -16.23 68.74 -23.67
N GLN A 299 -17.50 68.46 -23.36
CA GLN A 299 -18.11 68.80 -22.07
C GLN A 299 -17.46 68.03 -20.90
N THR A 300 -16.97 66.81 -21.16
CA THR A 300 -16.26 66.01 -20.15
C THR A 300 -14.86 66.56 -19.88
N MET A 301 -14.15 67.00 -20.92
CA MET A 301 -12.82 67.62 -20.80
C MET A 301 -12.88 69.02 -20.17
N ALA A 302 -13.90 69.81 -20.50
CA ALA A 302 -14.09 71.16 -19.94
C ALA A 302 -14.45 71.16 -18.44
N GLY A 303 -14.97 70.05 -17.91
CA GLY A 303 -15.34 69.89 -16.49
C GLY A 303 -14.22 69.38 -15.58
N LEU A 304 -13.05 69.03 -16.13
CA LEU A 304 -11.91 68.52 -15.35
C LEU A 304 -11.10 69.70 -14.77
N SER A 305 -11.53 70.20 -13.61
CA SER A 305 -10.71 71.11 -12.79
C SER A 305 -9.80 70.29 -11.85
N PRO A 306 -8.52 70.67 -11.63
CA PRO A 306 -7.54 69.88 -10.86
C PRO A 306 -7.91 69.60 -9.39
N HIS A 307 -8.99 70.18 -8.87
CA HIS A 307 -9.37 70.12 -7.45
C HIS A 307 -10.75 69.50 -7.19
N THR A 308 -11.40 68.92 -8.20
CA THR A 308 -12.65 68.17 -8.01
C THR A 308 -12.38 66.66 -7.99
N PRO A 309 -12.68 65.95 -6.88
CA PRO A 309 -12.56 64.49 -6.81
C PRO A 309 -13.59 63.87 -7.75
N THR A 310 -13.17 63.61 -8.99
CA THR A 310 -14.04 63.07 -10.03
C THR A 310 -14.03 61.55 -9.91
N SER A 311 -15.18 60.95 -9.61
CA SER A 311 -15.30 59.48 -9.55
C SER A 311 -14.91 58.88 -10.90
N TRP A 312 -13.91 57.98 -10.91
CA TRP A 312 -13.43 57.33 -12.12
C TRP A 312 -14.56 56.56 -12.85
N GLN A 313 -15.57 56.10 -12.10
CA GLN A 313 -16.75 55.43 -12.62
C GLN A 313 -17.57 56.34 -13.55
N TRP A 314 -17.66 57.64 -13.23
CA TRP A 314 -18.39 58.62 -14.04
C TRP A 314 -17.68 58.90 -15.37
N THR A 315 -16.35 59.00 -15.34
CA THR A 315 -15.53 59.18 -16.54
C THR A 315 -15.53 57.93 -17.43
N ALA A 316 -15.48 56.74 -16.82
CA ALA A 316 -15.58 55.47 -17.53
C ALA A 316 -16.94 55.27 -18.22
N LEU A 317 -18.05 55.67 -17.56
CA LEU A 317 -19.38 55.61 -18.15
C LEU A 317 -19.53 56.54 -19.37
N LYS A 318 -19.00 57.76 -19.30
CA LYS A 318 -19.03 58.69 -20.43
C LYS A 318 -18.18 58.21 -21.60
N LEU A 319 -16.97 57.70 -21.33
CA LEU A 319 -16.09 57.15 -22.36
C LEU A 319 -16.70 55.94 -23.06
N THR A 320 -17.30 55.02 -22.31
CA THR A 320 -17.99 53.84 -22.89
C THR A 320 -19.21 54.25 -23.71
N LEU A 321 -19.99 55.23 -23.26
CA LEU A 321 -21.13 55.76 -24.02
C LEU A 321 -20.69 56.45 -25.32
N THR A 322 -19.65 57.29 -25.27
CA THR A 322 -19.09 57.91 -26.48
C THR A 322 -18.57 56.86 -27.46
N PHE A 323 -17.93 55.80 -26.95
CA PHE A 323 -17.45 54.70 -27.78
C PHE A 323 -18.59 53.96 -28.48
N LEU A 324 -19.69 53.69 -27.76
CA LEU A 324 -20.88 53.06 -28.33
C LEU A 324 -21.52 53.91 -29.44
N ILE A 325 -21.62 55.24 -29.21
CA ILE A 325 -22.16 56.18 -30.22
C ILE A 325 -21.25 56.26 -31.45
N SER A 326 -19.92 56.25 -31.26
CA SER A 326 -18.95 56.21 -32.36
C SER A 326 -19.04 54.91 -33.17
N ALA A 327 -19.18 53.76 -32.50
CA ALA A 327 -19.40 52.47 -33.14
C ALA A 327 -20.72 52.45 -33.95
N GLY A 328 -21.82 52.93 -33.37
CA GLY A 328 -23.12 53.05 -34.05
C GLY A 328 -23.08 53.99 -35.27
N SER A 329 -22.31 55.07 -35.19
CA SER A 329 -22.09 55.99 -36.32
C SER A 329 -21.31 55.31 -37.46
N THR A 330 -20.31 54.50 -37.12
CA THR A 330 -19.49 53.74 -38.09
C THR A 330 -20.34 52.74 -38.87
N VAL A 331 -21.24 52.02 -38.18
CA VAL A 331 -22.19 51.10 -38.83
C VAL A 331 -23.14 51.85 -39.77
N SER A 332 -23.64 53.02 -39.36
CA SER A 332 -24.48 53.87 -40.22
C SER A 332 -23.75 54.32 -41.49
N PHE A 333 -22.45 54.66 -41.40
CA PHE A 333 -21.64 54.98 -42.58
C PHE A 333 -21.36 53.76 -43.47
N ALA A 334 -21.22 52.56 -42.89
CA ALA A 334 -21.10 51.33 -43.67
C ALA A 334 -22.36 51.05 -44.49
N PHE A 335 -23.54 51.23 -43.89
CA PHE A 335 -24.82 51.15 -44.60
C PHE A 335 -24.94 52.22 -45.70
N ALA A 336 -24.59 53.48 -45.40
CA ALA A 336 -24.61 54.55 -46.40
C ALA A 336 -23.74 54.22 -47.62
N ARG A 337 -22.53 53.68 -47.41
CA ARG A 337 -21.63 53.25 -48.48
C ARG A 337 -22.24 52.14 -49.34
N GLN A 338 -22.93 51.18 -48.72
CA GLN A 338 -23.61 50.11 -49.44
C GLN A 338 -24.75 50.64 -50.31
N PHE A 339 -25.57 51.55 -49.80
CA PHE A 339 -26.65 52.17 -50.57
C PHE A 339 -26.13 53.05 -51.71
N PHE A 340 -25.03 53.79 -51.51
CA PHE A 340 -24.40 54.53 -52.61
C PHE A 340 -23.84 53.62 -53.69
N ALA A 341 -23.20 52.50 -53.32
CA ALA A 341 -22.70 51.52 -54.29
C ALA A 341 -23.83 50.89 -55.12
N GLN A 342 -24.97 50.59 -54.49
CA GLN A 342 -26.16 50.08 -55.18
C GLN A 342 -26.78 51.13 -56.10
N SER A 343 -26.88 52.39 -55.65
CA SER A 343 -27.40 53.50 -56.47
C SER A 343 -26.52 53.77 -57.70
N GLU A 344 -25.18 53.78 -57.55
CA GLU A 344 -24.25 53.94 -58.68
C GLU A 344 -24.38 52.79 -59.69
N SER A 345 -24.52 51.55 -59.21
CA SER A 345 -24.73 50.38 -60.09
C SER A 345 -26.04 50.50 -60.86
N SER A 346 -27.15 50.83 -60.19
CA SER A 346 -28.47 50.99 -60.82
C SER A 346 -28.48 52.14 -61.83
N LYS A 347 -27.82 53.26 -61.51
CA LYS A 347 -27.70 54.43 -62.41
C LYS A 347 -26.79 54.14 -63.61
N ARG A 348 -25.76 53.32 -63.43
CA ARG A 348 -24.93 52.85 -64.55
C ARG A 348 -25.73 51.97 -65.51
N ILE A 349 -26.53 51.04 -64.98
CA ILE A 349 -27.42 50.19 -65.79
C ILE A 349 -28.46 51.04 -66.53
N GLU A 350 -29.05 52.04 -65.87
CA GLU A 350 -29.96 53.01 -66.52
C GLU A 350 -29.27 53.74 -67.67
N LEU A 351 -28.04 54.24 -67.47
CA LEU A 351 -27.27 54.93 -68.51
C LEU A 351 -26.89 54.00 -69.65
N GLU A 352 -26.52 52.75 -69.39
CA GLU A 352 -26.23 51.75 -70.41
C GLU A 352 -27.49 51.41 -71.23
N LEU A 353 -28.64 51.21 -70.59
CA LEU A 353 -29.94 51.01 -71.27
C LEU A 353 -30.35 52.23 -72.11
N ARG A 354 -30.13 53.44 -71.62
CA ARG A 354 -30.44 54.69 -72.34
C ARG A 354 -29.47 54.95 -73.50
N ALA A 355 -28.21 54.56 -73.37
CA ALA A 355 -27.17 54.73 -74.39
C ALA A 355 -27.30 53.74 -75.56
N ILE A 356 -27.90 52.56 -75.33
CA ILE A 356 -28.10 51.55 -76.38
C ILE A 356 -29.18 51.95 -77.38
N ASN A 357 -30.19 52.72 -76.96
CA ASN A 357 -31.30 53.14 -77.81
C ASN A 357 -30.90 53.90 -79.09
N PRO A 358 -30.04 54.93 -79.07
CA PRO A 358 -29.59 55.59 -80.30
C PRO A 358 -28.70 54.69 -81.18
N PHE A 359 -28.01 53.70 -80.60
CA PHE A 359 -27.19 52.74 -81.36
C PHE A 359 -28.04 51.68 -82.09
N LEU A 360 -29.12 51.20 -81.46
CA LEU A 360 -30.03 50.23 -82.08
C LEU A 360 -31.01 50.86 -83.07
N ALA A 361 -31.36 52.14 -82.92
CA ALA A 361 -32.21 52.86 -83.86
C ALA A 361 -31.57 53.08 -85.25
N GLY A 362 -30.24 52.97 -85.35
CA GLY A 362 -29.51 53.08 -86.62
C GLY A 362 -29.33 51.76 -87.39
N LEU A 363 -29.71 50.61 -86.80
CA LEU A 363 -29.64 49.30 -87.45
C LEU A 363 -30.92 49.06 -88.26
N GLY A 364 -30.80 49.05 -89.59
CA GLY A 364 -31.93 48.82 -90.50
C GLY A 364 -32.54 47.42 -90.47
N ASP A 365 -31.99 46.49 -89.68
CA ASP A 365 -32.49 45.11 -89.54
C ASP A 365 -33.00 44.83 -88.12
N LYS A 366 -34.32 44.70 -88.01
CA LYS A 366 -35.06 44.64 -86.75
C LYS A 366 -34.75 43.38 -85.93
N LYS A 367 -34.43 42.26 -86.60
CA LYS A 367 -34.14 40.98 -85.93
C LYS A 367 -32.78 40.97 -85.22
N LEU A 368 -31.79 41.63 -85.81
CA LEU A 368 -30.47 41.78 -85.20
C LEU A 368 -30.50 42.74 -84.01
N ALA A 369 -31.32 43.78 -84.09
CA ALA A 369 -31.55 44.68 -82.97
C ALA A 369 -32.18 43.95 -81.78
N ASP A 370 -33.15 43.07 -82.01
CA ASP A 370 -33.84 42.33 -80.95
C ASP A 370 -32.93 41.24 -80.32
N ASP A 371 -32.13 40.50 -81.11
CA ASP A 371 -31.14 39.55 -80.57
C ASP A 371 -30.04 40.23 -79.75
N ALA A 372 -29.60 41.43 -80.18
CA ALA A 372 -28.64 42.24 -79.43
C ALA A 372 -29.22 42.75 -78.10
N LYS A 373 -30.51 43.10 -78.06
CA LYS A 373 -31.21 43.47 -76.81
C LYS A 373 -31.28 42.29 -75.86
N VAL A 374 -31.64 41.10 -76.35
CA VAL A 374 -31.71 39.87 -75.53
C VAL A 374 -30.34 39.55 -74.93
N LYS A 375 -29.27 39.55 -75.73
CA LYS A 375 -27.90 39.31 -75.24
C LYS A 375 -27.40 40.40 -74.29
N PHE A 376 -27.81 41.66 -74.48
CA PHE A 376 -27.48 42.73 -73.55
C PHE A 376 -28.19 42.57 -72.21
N ILE A 377 -29.48 42.25 -72.22
CA ILE A 377 -30.27 41.97 -71.01
C ILE A 377 -29.71 40.74 -70.28
N GLU A 378 -29.37 39.68 -71.01
CA GLU A 378 -28.77 38.47 -70.44
C GLU A 378 -27.39 38.74 -69.83
N ARG A 379 -26.59 39.65 -70.40
CA ARG A 379 -25.30 40.06 -69.82
C ARG A 379 -25.46 41.03 -68.64
N ALA A 380 -26.41 41.96 -68.69
CA ALA A 380 -26.62 42.97 -67.67
C ALA A 380 -27.36 42.42 -66.43
N PHE A 381 -28.23 41.43 -66.63
CA PHE A 381 -29.10 40.86 -65.58
C PHE A 381 -28.88 39.36 -65.31
N GLY A 382 -28.27 38.62 -66.25
CA GLY A 382 -28.05 37.16 -66.13
C GLY A 382 -26.73 36.76 -65.47
N GLN A 383 -25.85 37.70 -65.11
CA GLN A 383 -24.77 37.41 -64.18
C GLN A 383 -25.23 37.72 -62.75
N PRO A 384 -25.49 36.71 -61.89
CA PRO A 384 -25.58 36.99 -60.46
C PRO A 384 -24.27 37.66 -60.09
N GLN A 385 -24.33 38.83 -59.46
CA GLN A 385 -23.17 39.56 -58.95
C GLN A 385 -22.51 38.76 -57.80
N LEU A 386 -21.98 37.58 -58.12
CA LEU A 386 -21.00 36.84 -57.35
C LEU A 386 -19.61 37.42 -57.65
N THR A 387 -19.46 38.72 -57.54
CA THR A 387 -18.18 39.30 -57.14
C THR A 387 -18.21 39.41 -55.62
N LYS A 388 -18.09 38.23 -55.00
CA LYS A 388 -17.35 38.07 -53.75
C LYS A 388 -15.94 38.57 -54.06
N LYS A 389 -15.77 39.89 -54.04
CA LYS A 389 -14.46 40.52 -54.05
C LYS A 389 -13.84 40.04 -52.74
N GLU A 390 -12.92 39.09 -52.84
CA GLU A 390 -12.00 38.77 -51.77
C GLU A 390 -11.41 40.09 -51.29
N SER A 391 -11.98 40.63 -50.21
CA SER A 391 -11.27 41.57 -49.38
C SER A 391 -10.15 40.75 -48.77
N LYS A 392 -8.96 40.86 -49.38
CA LYS A 392 -7.73 40.79 -48.62
C LYS A 392 -7.99 41.50 -47.29
N SER A 393 -7.80 40.76 -46.22
CA SER A 393 -7.74 41.27 -44.87
C SER A 393 -6.97 42.59 -44.86
N ASP A 394 -7.67 43.70 -44.70
CA ASP A 394 -7.14 44.83 -43.96
C ASP A 394 -7.36 44.49 -42.49
N PRO A 395 -6.30 44.14 -41.74
CA PRO A 395 -6.41 43.84 -40.33
C PRO A 395 -6.49 45.18 -39.60
N THR A 396 -7.67 45.77 -39.51
CA THR A 396 -8.01 46.82 -38.54
C THR A 396 -9.49 47.18 -38.71
N ASN A 397 -10.31 46.88 -37.70
CA ASN A 397 -11.58 47.56 -37.33
C ASN A 397 -12.80 46.72 -36.91
N ALA A 398 -12.72 45.40 -36.81
CA ALA A 398 -13.81 44.65 -36.15
C ALA A 398 -13.31 43.53 -35.24
N ALA A 399 -12.30 42.77 -35.70
CA ALA A 399 -11.65 41.75 -34.89
C ALA A 399 -10.89 42.39 -33.70
N ASP A 400 -10.12 43.46 -33.93
CA ASP A 400 -9.37 44.16 -32.87
C ASP A 400 -10.25 44.76 -31.78
N LEU A 401 -11.49 45.14 -32.08
CA LEU A 401 -12.43 45.66 -31.08
C LEU A 401 -12.94 44.55 -30.16
N VAL A 402 -13.18 43.36 -30.71
CA VAL A 402 -13.52 42.17 -29.93
C VAL A 402 -12.31 41.70 -29.12
N THR A 403 -11.09 41.80 -29.67
CA THR A 403 -9.86 41.46 -28.95
C THR A 403 -9.55 42.46 -27.82
N ILE A 404 -9.80 43.76 -28.02
CA ILE A 404 -9.68 44.79 -26.98
C ILE A 404 -10.78 44.63 -25.91
N LEU A 405 -12.01 44.30 -26.29
CA LEU A 405 -13.10 43.98 -25.34
C LEU A 405 -12.78 42.72 -24.52
N GLN A 406 -12.21 41.68 -25.14
CA GLN A 406 -11.80 40.46 -24.45
C GLN A 406 -10.56 40.67 -23.57
N SER A 407 -9.63 41.56 -23.93
CA SER A 407 -8.44 41.86 -23.11
C SER A 407 -8.74 42.67 -21.85
N ILE A 408 -9.90 43.34 -21.78
CA ILE A 408 -10.36 44.10 -20.59
C ILE A 408 -11.11 43.18 -19.59
N GLN A 409 -11.67 42.06 -20.05
CA GLN A 409 -12.42 41.11 -19.23
C GLN A 409 -11.68 40.58 -17.98
N PRO A 410 -10.35 40.28 -17.98
CA PRO A 410 -9.65 39.86 -16.76
C PRO A 410 -9.39 40.99 -15.75
N PHE A 411 -9.52 42.26 -16.13
CA PHE A 411 -9.34 43.40 -15.20
C PHE A 411 -10.63 43.75 -14.43
N ILE A 412 -11.80 43.38 -14.96
CA ILE A 412 -13.09 43.57 -14.27
C ILE A 412 -13.33 42.45 -13.23
N GLY A 413 -12.77 41.25 -13.44
CA GLY A 413 -12.97 40.09 -12.56
C GLY A 413 -12.09 40.05 -11.29
N LYS A 414 -10.96 40.78 -11.22
CA LYS A 414 -10.04 40.74 -10.07
C LYS A 414 -10.29 41.80 -8.99
N GLY A 415 -11.27 42.70 -9.19
CA GLY A 415 -11.64 43.72 -8.19
C GLY A 415 -12.68 43.28 -7.16
N SER A 416 -13.20 42.03 -7.24
CA SER A 416 -14.28 41.53 -6.36
C SER A 416 -13.81 40.53 -5.29
N GLN A 417 -12.50 40.34 -5.09
CA GLN A 417 -11.91 39.57 -3.98
C GLN A 417 -10.85 40.36 -3.21
N ALA A 418 -11.13 41.63 -2.93
CA ALA A 418 -10.41 42.39 -1.92
C ALA A 418 -11.38 43.39 -1.26
N ASN A 419 -12.26 42.84 -0.43
CA ASN A 419 -12.75 43.41 0.84
C ASN A 419 -13.70 42.43 1.52
#